data_AF-A0A151JLU6-F1
#
_entry.id   AF-A0A151JLU6-F1
#
_cell.length_a   1.000
_cell.length_b   1.000
_cell.length_c   1.000
_cell.angle_alpha   90.00
_cell.angle_beta   90.00
_cell.angle_gamma   90.00
#
_symmetry.space_group_name_H-M   'P 1'
#
loop_
_entity.id
_entity.type
_entity.pdbx_description
1 polymer ?
#
loop_
_entity_poly.entity_id
_entity_poly.type
_entity_poly.pdbx_seq_one_letter_code
_entity_poly.pdbx_strand_id
1 'polypeptide(L)' 'MAGQTYKIMNAIFHYGSCVEEGHYISMCPEGTSWIEINDVQVTKKRRNGKSKGTRSRAQKTSRK' A
#
# COMPACT_ATOMS: atom_id res chain seq x y z
N MET A 1 -17.58 21.14 -20.87
CA MET A 1 -17.09 19.88 -20.26
C MET A 1 -18.04 19.55 -19.12
N ALA A 2 -19.09 18.76 -19.38
CA ALA A 2 -19.95 18.26 -18.31
C ALA A 2 -19.12 17.37 -17.38
N GLY A 3 -19.35 17.47 -16.07
CA GLY A 3 -18.51 16.87 -15.02
C GLY A 3 -18.48 15.35 -15.07
N GLN A 4 -17.50 14.80 -15.80
CA GLN A 4 -17.26 13.37 -15.84
C GLN A 4 -16.65 12.93 -14.50
N THR A 5 -17.37 12.11 -13.74
CA THR A 5 -16.86 11.54 -12.49
C THR A 5 -16.01 10.31 -12.79
N TYR A 6 -14.77 10.31 -12.31
CA TYR A 6 -13.88 9.15 -12.42
C TYR A 6 -13.99 8.28 -11.16
N LYS A 7 -14.06 6.97 -11.36
CA LYS A 7 -14.01 5.98 -10.28
C LYS A 7 -12.62 5.39 -10.20
N ILE A 8 -12.03 5.39 -9.00
CA ILE A 8 -10.77 4.69 -8.74
C ILE A 8 -11.04 3.18 -8.85
N MET A 9 -10.25 2.49 -9.67
CA MET A 9 -10.35 1.05 -9.85
C MET A 9 -9.23 0.28 -9.16
N ASN A 10 -8.05 0.90 -9.05
CA ASN A 10 -6.90 0.31 -8.40
C ASN A 10 -5.88 1.41 -8.05
N ALA A 11 -5.03 1.14 -7.06
CA ALA A 11 -3.84 1.92 -6.74
C ALA A 11 -2.68 0.95 -6.49
N ILE A 12 -1.54 1.20 -7.13
CA ILE A 12 -0.32 0.43 -6.91
C ILE A 12 0.59 1.28 -6.02
N PHE A 13 1.05 0.71 -4.92
CA PHE A 13 1.95 1.36 -3.99
C PHE A 13 3.33 0.74 -4.07
N HIS A 14 4.35 1.59 -4.03
CA HIS A 14 5.74 1.20 -3.92
C HIS A 14 6.24 1.50 -2.50
N TYR A 15 6.81 0.51 -1.84
CA TYR A 15 7.50 0.64 -0.56
C TYR A 15 9.00 0.39 -0.75
N GLY A 16 9.77 1.46 -0.88
CA GLY A 16 11.21 1.39 -1.09
C GLY A 16 11.82 2.78 -1.22
N SER A 17 13.14 2.89 -1.12
CA SER A 17 13.86 4.16 -1.25
C SER A 17 14.09 4.56 -2.71
N CYS A 18 14.13 3.59 -3.63
CA CYS A 18 14.31 3.81 -5.06
C CYS A 18 13.58 2.72 -5.84
N VAL A 19 13.51 2.86 -7.17
CA VAL A 19 12.78 1.94 -8.07
C VAL A 19 13.38 0.54 -8.14
N GLU A 20 14.69 0.42 -7.87
CA GLU A 20 15.43 -0.84 -7.91
C GLU A 20 15.29 -1.64 -6.62
N GLU A 21 15.04 -0.96 -5.50
CA GLU A 21 14.94 -1.55 -4.16
C GLU A 21 13.62 -1.15 -3.50
N GLY A 22 12.61 -1.99 -3.71
CA GLY A 22 11.33 -1.84 -3.02
C GLY A 22 10.38 -3.00 -3.24
N HIS A 23 9.19 -2.82 -2.67
CA HIS A 23 8.12 -3.82 -2.65
C HIS A 23 6.82 -3.21 -3.15
N TYR A 24 6.15 -3.87 -4.09
CA TYR A 24 4.91 -3.39 -4.65
C TYR A 24 3.71 -4.10 -4.03
N ILE A 25 2.66 -3.34 -3.73
CA ILE A 25 1.35 -3.88 -3.39
C ILE A 25 0.27 -3.24 -4.25
N SER A 26 -0.87 -3.91 -4.38
CA SER A 26 -2.05 -3.38 -5.04
C SER A 26 -3.17 -3.15 -4.03
N MET A 27 -3.91 -2.04 -4.19
CA MET A 27 -5.15 -1.82 -3.45
C MET A 27 -6.30 -1.51 -4.40
N CYS A 28 -7.31 -2.37 -4.41
CA CYS A 28 -8.53 -2.16 -5.18
C CYS A 28 -9.74 -1.95 -4.26
N PRO A 29 -10.68 -1.07 -4.63
CA PRO A 29 -11.89 -0.86 -3.85
C PRO A 29 -12.89 -2.00 -4.07
N GLU A 30 -13.44 -2.51 -2.99
CA GLU A 30 -14.55 -3.48 -2.97
C GLU A 30 -15.68 -2.94 -2.11
N GLY A 31 -16.68 -2.34 -2.76
CA GLY A 31 -17.80 -1.68 -2.07
C GLY A 31 -17.33 -0.54 -1.18
N THR A 32 -17.49 -0.68 0.13
CA THR A 32 -17.05 0.29 1.16
C THR A 32 -15.71 -0.06 1.81
N SER A 33 -15.06 -1.12 1.34
CA SER A 33 -13.77 -1.61 1.82
C SER A 33 -12.70 -1.52 0.72
N TRP A 34 -11.45 -1.74 1.10
CA TRP A 34 -10.32 -1.93 0.21
C TRP A 34 -9.80 -3.34 0.36
N ILE A 35 -9.35 -3.93 -0.73
CA ILE A 35 -8.59 -5.17 -0.73
C ILE A 35 -7.14 -4.81 -0.94
N GLU A 36 -6.30 -5.13 0.03
CA GLU A 36 -4.85 -5.07 -0.06
C GLU A 36 -4.34 -6.41 -0.57
N ILE A 37 -3.58 -6.38 -1.67
CA ILE A 37 -2.99 -7.55 -2.31
C ILE A 37 -1.48 -7.37 -2.22
N ASN A 38 -0.84 -8.26 -1.45
CA ASN A 38 0.59 -8.26 -1.18
C ASN A 38 1.14 -9.66 -1.53
N ASP A 39 1.69 -9.80 -2.74
CA ASP A 39 2.11 -11.07 -3.33
C ASP A 39 0.98 -12.12 -3.26
N VAL A 40 1.18 -13.16 -2.46
CA VAL A 40 0.21 -14.25 -2.24
C VAL A 40 -0.82 -13.92 -1.15
N GLN A 41 -0.63 -12.84 -0.39
CA GLN A 41 -1.50 -12.45 0.72
C GLN A 41 -2.56 -11.47 0.27
N VAL A 42 -3.82 -11.77 0.60
CA VAL A 42 -4.98 -10.92 0.27
C VAL A 42 -5.70 -10.57 1.56
N THR A 43 -5.81 -9.27 1.86
CA THR A 43 -6.41 -8.78 3.11
C THR A 43 -7.46 -7.71 2.85
N LYS A 44 -8.65 -7.87 3.42
CA LYS A 44 -9.71 -6.85 3.38
C LYS A 44 -9.50 -5.80 4.48
N LYS A 45 -9.35 -4.54 4.09
CA LYS A 45 -9.21 -3.38 4.97
C LYS A 45 -10.47 -2.53 4.93
N ARG A 46 -10.95 -2.07 6.07
CA ARG A 46 -11.97 -1.02 6.11
C ARG A 46 -11.37 0.29 5.63
N ARG A 47 -12.13 1.08 4.86
CA ARG A 47 -11.70 2.40 4.37
C ARG A 47 -11.23 3.38 5.45
N ASN A 48 -11.64 3.16 6.71
CA ASN A 48 -11.30 4.01 7.85
C ASN A 48 -10.36 3.31 8.87
N GLY A 49 -9.68 2.23 8.48
CA GLY A 49 -8.82 1.46 9.38
C GLY A 49 -7.48 2.16 9.64
N LYS A 50 -7.21 2.56 10.89
CA LYS A 50 -5.89 3.03 11.33
C LYS A 50 -4.83 1.98 10.97
N SER A 51 -3.89 2.31 10.10
CA SER A 51 -2.70 1.50 9.82
C SER A 51 -1.92 1.32 11.13
N LYS A 52 -1.75 0.10 11.61
CA LYS A 52 -0.78 -0.17 12.69
C LYS A 52 0.61 0.00 12.06
N GLY A 53 1.28 1.12 12.37
CA GLY A 53 2.63 1.39 11.87
C GLY A 53 3.58 0.27 12.29
N THR A 54 4.20 -0.39 11.31
CA THR A 54 5.32 -1.30 11.53
C THR A 54 6.54 -0.45 11.87
N ARG A 55 7.08 -0.63 13.08
CA ARG A 55 8.37 -0.04 13.48
C ARG A 55 9.48 -0.77 12.72
N SER A 56 10.13 -0.10 11.77
CA SER A 56 11.39 -0.57 11.19
C SER A 56 12.48 -0.50 12.25
N ARG A 57 13.07 -1.65 12.60
CA ARG A 57 14.22 -1.75 13.50
C ARG A 57 15.44 -1.15 12.80
N ALA A 58 15.99 -0.07 13.32
CA ALA A 58 17.23 0.52 12.82
C ALA A 58 18.38 -0.50 12.97
N GLN A 59 19.01 -0.88 11.86
CA GLN A 59 20.26 -1.65 11.86
C GLN A 59 21.40 -0.69 12.22
N LYS A 60 21.99 -0.88 13.40
CA LYS A 60 23.17 -0.13 13.83
C LYS A 60 24.38 -0.74 13.10
N THR A 61 24.90 -0.06 12.08
CA THR A 61 26.17 -0.43 11.45
C THR A 61 27.31 0.05 12.36
N SER A 62 28.02 -0.90 12.98
CA SER A 62 29.28 -0.60 13.66
C SER A 62 30.38 -0.47 12.61
N ARG A 63 30.97 0.72 12.47
CA ARG A 63 32.22 0.91 11.73
C ARG A 63 33.35 1.16 12.72
N LYS A 64 34.33 0.26 12.62
CA LYS A 64 35.66 0.18 13.26
C LYS A 64 35.69 -0.16 14.74
#